data_AF-A0A967CZU5-F1
#
_entry.id   AF-A0A967CZU5-F1
#
_cell.length_a   1.000
_cell.length_b   1.000
_cell.length_c   1.000
_cell.angle_alpha   90.00
_cell.angle_beta   90.00
_cell.angle_gamma   90.00
#
_symmetry.space_group_name_H-M   'P 1'
#
loop_
_entity.id
_entity.type
_entity.pdbx_description
1 polymer ?
#
loop_
_entity_poly.entity_id
_entity_poly.type
_entity_poly.pdbx_seq_one_letter_code
_entity_poly.pdbx_strand_id
1 'polypeptide(L)'
;MLATYLYPENKRLSETENLLFSLFDLFQLSALIYLTGGLNNPFSILVIAPVVISSSVLGIRSAVLIGGISLIIVTVLSKYYVPLMTAQGFTMQIPKVFVFGNWAAIVITVVFLSIYARRTTQEMATMGDALFATQIALSREQKLTDLGGVIAAAAHELGTPLATIKLTAG
;
A
#
# COMPACT_ATOMS: atom_id res chain seq x y z
N MET A 1 -28.00 6.91 11.52
CA MET A 1 -27.79 8.07 10.63
C MET A 1 -27.24 9.33 11.32
N LEU A 2 -27.04 9.38 12.65
CA LEU A 2 -26.39 10.51 13.34
C LEU A 2 -24.89 10.30 13.64
N ALA A 3 -24.39 9.06 13.64
CA ALA A 3 -22.98 8.75 13.94
C ALA A 3 -22.01 9.09 12.80
N THR A 4 -22.48 9.07 11.55
CA THR A 4 -21.68 9.35 10.35
C THR A 4 -21.36 10.84 10.16
N TYR A 5 -22.09 11.73 10.86
CA TYR A 5 -21.91 13.18 10.71
C TYR A 5 -20.97 13.78 11.78
N LEU A 6 -20.80 13.11 12.92
CA LEU A 6 -20.00 13.59 14.05
C LEU A 6 -18.57 13.04 14.07
N TYR A 7 -18.29 11.97 13.31
CA TYR A 7 -16.95 11.45 13.08
C TYR A 7 -16.63 11.55 11.58
N PRO A 8 -15.71 12.41 11.13
CA PRO A 8 -15.18 12.28 9.78
C PRO A 8 -14.47 10.93 9.68
N GLU A 9 -15.09 9.97 9.00
CA GLU A 9 -14.60 8.60 8.70
C GLU A 9 -13.24 8.55 7.96
N ASN A 10 -12.64 9.72 7.67
CA ASN A 10 -11.39 9.90 6.96
C ASN A 10 -10.36 10.70 7.77
N LYS A 11 -10.16 10.38 9.06
CA LYS A 11 -8.93 10.82 9.72
C LYS A 11 -7.78 9.97 9.17
N ARG A 12 -7.08 10.47 8.15
CA ARG A 12 -5.77 9.92 7.75
C ARG A 12 -4.88 10.02 8.99
N LEU A 13 -4.63 8.88 9.61
CA LEU A 13 -3.71 8.78 10.73
C LEU A 13 -2.37 9.39 10.32
N SER A 14 -1.79 10.17 11.23
CA SER A 14 -0.45 10.71 11.06
C SER A 14 0.54 9.55 10.84
N GLU A 15 1.62 9.80 10.13
CA GLU A 15 2.66 8.78 9.89
C GLU A 15 3.16 8.19 11.22
N THR A 16 3.26 9.01 12.27
CA THR A 16 3.64 8.58 13.61
C THR A 16 2.60 7.65 14.24
N GLU A 17 1.30 7.94 14.08
CA GLU A 17 0.24 7.09 14.62
C GLU A 17 0.28 5.71 13.94
N ASN A 18 0.38 5.67 12.61
CA ASN A 18 0.48 4.41 11.85
C ASN A 18 1.73 3.61 12.21
N LEU A 19 2.87 4.28 12.43
CA LEU A 19 4.10 3.63 12.89
C LEU A 19 3.90 3.01 14.28
N LEU A 20 3.28 3.74 15.22
CA LEU A 20 3.05 3.24 16.58
C LEU A 20 2.09 2.04 16.59
N PHE A 21 1.02 2.08 15.81
CA PHE A 21 0.10 0.93 15.65
C PHE A 21 0.84 -0.29 15.09
N SER A 22 1.65 -0.09 14.05
CA SER A 22 2.38 -1.20 13.42
C SER A 22 3.44 -1.80 14.35
N LEU A 23 4.10 -0.97 15.18
CA LEU A 23 5.02 -1.45 16.21
C LEU A 23 4.28 -2.21 17.30
N PHE A 24 3.13 -1.69 17.76
CA PHE A 24 2.30 -2.35 18.75
C PHE A 24 1.86 -3.74 18.26
N ASP A 25 1.32 -3.82 17.04
CA ASP A 25 0.91 -5.09 16.42
C ASP A 25 2.09 -6.07 16.31
N LEU A 26 3.26 -5.57 15.90
CA LEU A 26 4.48 -6.37 15.80
C LEU A 26 4.88 -6.93 17.17
N PHE A 27 4.91 -6.11 18.22
CA PHE A 27 5.25 -6.57 19.57
C PHE A 27 4.21 -7.52 20.15
N GLN A 28 2.92 -7.23 19.97
CA GLN A 28 1.83 -8.09 20.43
C GLN A 28 1.90 -9.47 19.78
N LEU A 29 2.04 -9.51 18.45
CA LEU A 29 2.15 -10.76 17.70
C LEU A 29 3.41 -11.54 18.13
N SER A 30 4.52 -10.83 18.34
CA SER A 30 5.77 -11.43 18.81
C SER A 30 5.65 -12.03 20.21
N ALA A 31 4.94 -11.37 21.13
CA ALA A 31 4.66 -11.89 22.45
C ALA A 31 3.81 -13.17 22.39
N LEU A 32 2.80 -13.20 21.51
CA LEU A 32 1.99 -14.41 21.28
C LEU A 32 2.84 -15.54 20.71
N ILE A 33 3.69 -15.27 19.73
CA ILE A 33 4.60 -16.27 19.13
C ILE A 33 5.60 -16.77 20.18
N TYR A 34 6.15 -15.88 21.01
CA TYR A 34 7.06 -16.23 22.10
C TYR A 34 6.44 -17.24 23.06
N LEU A 35 5.19 -17.00 23.48
CA LEU A 35 4.45 -17.88 24.40
C LEU A 35 4.03 -19.21 23.75
N THR A 36 3.95 -19.26 22.42
CA THR A 36 3.41 -20.41 21.67
C THR A 36 4.51 -21.20 20.93
N GLY A 37 5.75 -21.13 21.40
CA GLY A 37 6.85 -21.97 20.88
C GLY A 37 7.83 -21.29 19.93
N GLY A 38 7.76 -19.98 19.74
CA GLY A 38 8.70 -19.22 18.91
C GLY A 38 8.58 -19.58 17.43
N LEU A 39 9.71 -19.72 16.74
CA LEU A 39 9.74 -20.10 15.33
C LEU A 39 9.36 -21.56 15.04
N ASN A 40 9.15 -22.37 16.07
CA ASN A 40 8.54 -23.70 15.90
C ASN A 40 7.04 -23.59 15.58
N ASN A 41 6.44 -22.44 15.88
CA ASN A 41 5.03 -22.19 15.63
C ASN A 41 4.80 -21.86 14.14
N PRO A 42 3.85 -22.52 13.46
CA PRO A 42 3.55 -22.24 12.05
C PRO A 42 3.03 -20.82 11.81
N PHE A 43 2.44 -20.17 12.82
CA PHE A 43 1.99 -18.78 12.75
C PHE A 43 3.13 -17.76 12.85
N SER A 44 4.38 -18.19 13.01
CA SER A 44 5.54 -17.29 12.97
C SER A 44 5.65 -16.49 11.67
N ILE A 45 5.10 -17.01 10.57
CA ILE A 45 4.99 -16.30 9.28
C ILE A 45 4.14 -15.02 9.35
N LEU A 46 3.23 -14.90 10.34
CA LEU A 46 2.36 -13.72 10.49
C LEU A 46 3.12 -12.44 10.81
N VAL A 47 4.38 -12.54 11.29
CA VAL A 47 5.28 -11.40 11.50
C VAL A 47 5.47 -10.59 10.21
N ILE A 48 5.30 -11.21 9.05
CA ILE A 48 5.43 -10.58 7.74
C ILE A 48 4.33 -9.54 7.49
N ALA A 49 3.11 -9.79 7.97
CA ALA A 49 1.94 -8.96 7.67
C ALA A 49 2.10 -7.48 8.09
N PRO A 50 2.41 -7.14 9.35
CA PRO A 50 2.59 -5.73 9.75
C PRO A 50 3.75 -5.05 9.01
N VAL A 51 4.77 -5.81 8.63
CA VAL A 51 5.94 -5.29 7.90
C VAL A 51 5.59 -4.95 6.45
N VAL A 52 4.83 -5.81 5.77
CA VAL A 52 4.35 -5.58 4.39
C VAL A 52 3.39 -4.41 4.35
N ILE A 53 2.41 -4.36 5.26
CA ILE A 53 1.44 -3.25 5.33
C ILE A 53 2.18 -1.93 5.57
N SER A 54 3.13 -1.92 6.51
CA SER A 54 3.99 -0.77 6.78
C SER A 54 4.79 -0.32 5.56
N SER A 55 5.28 -1.27 4.76
CA SER A 55 6.06 -0.97 3.55
C SER A 55 5.22 -0.27 2.46
N SER A 56 3.94 -0.63 2.36
CA SER A 56 3.00 0.00 1.43
C SER A 56 2.50 1.37 1.92
N VAL A 57 2.27 1.52 3.23
CA VAL A 57 1.53 2.69 3.76
C VAL A 57 2.45 3.80 4.29
N LEU A 58 3.56 3.46 4.94
CA LEU A 58 4.41 4.43 5.66
C LEU A 58 5.51 5.03 4.78
N GLY A 59 6.20 6.06 5.27
CA GLY A 59 7.44 6.54 4.65
C GLY A 59 8.55 5.48 4.66
N ILE A 60 9.54 5.62 3.78
CA ILE A 60 10.64 4.65 3.65
C ILE A 60 11.42 4.46 4.95
N ARG A 61 11.62 5.54 5.72
CA ARG A 61 12.35 5.50 7.01
C ARG A 61 11.60 4.64 8.03
N SER A 62 10.30 4.89 8.17
CA SER A 62 9.38 4.18 9.06
C SER A 62 9.26 2.70 8.68
N ALA A 63 9.12 2.40 7.38
CA ALA A 63 9.08 1.03 6.88
C ALA A 63 10.38 0.26 7.14
N VAL A 64 11.55 0.88 6.89
CA VAL A 64 12.87 0.26 7.16
C VAL A 64 13.07 0.02 8.66
N LEU A 65 12.62 0.95 9.51
CA LEU A 65 12.67 0.78 10.96
C LEU A 65 11.85 -0.44 11.41
N ILE A 66 10.61 -0.57 10.93
CA ILE A 66 9.73 -1.70 11.27
C ILE A 66 10.30 -3.02 10.75
N GLY A 67 10.79 -3.04 9.50
CA GLY A 67 11.47 -4.21 8.94
C GLY A 67 12.70 -4.61 9.76
N GLY A 68 13.54 -3.66 10.14
CA GLY A 68 14.72 -3.92 10.97
C GLY A 68 14.37 -4.49 12.34
N ILE A 69 13.39 -3.89 13.04
CA ILE A 69 12.90 -4.39 14.34
C ILE A 69 12.31 -5.79 14.19
N SER A 70 11.55 -6.05 13.13
CA SER A 70 10.98 -7.36 12.84
C SER A 70 12.08 -8.43 12.66
N LEU A 71 13.15 -8.15 11.92
CA LEU A 71 14.27 -9.08 11.76
C LEU A 71 14.99 -9.38 13.08
N ILE A 72 15.14 -8.37 13.95
CA ILE A 72 15.70 -8.53 15.29
C ILE A 72 14.78 -9.45 16.12
N ILE A 73 13.48 -9.18 16.14
CA ILE A 73 12.47 -9.97 16.84
C ILE A 73 12.48 -11.42 16.37
N VAL A 74 12.44 -11.68 15.06
CA VAL A 74 12.45 -13.03 14.48
C VAL A 74 13.72 -13.77 14.89
N THR A 75 14.87 -13.07 14.92
CA THR A 75 16.13 -13.64 15.38
C THR A 75 16.12 -13.96 16.88
N VAL A 76 15.55 -13.09 17.71
CA VAL A 76 15.36 -13.35 19.15
C VAL A 76 14.44 -14.54 19.37
N LEU A 77 13.28 -14.60 18.69
CA LEU A 77 12.30 -15.68 18.77
C LEU A 77 12.83 -17.03 18.27
N SER A 78 13.90 -17.04 17.47
CA SER A 78 14.58 -18.28 17.06
C SER A 78 15.34 -18.96 18.22
N LYS A 79 15.79 -18.18 19.20
CA LYS A 79 16.62 -18.64 20.32
C LYS A 79 15.88 -18.63 21.66
N TYR A 80 14.99 -17.66 21.85
CA TYR A 80 14.28 -17.40 23.10
C TYR A 80 12.79 -17.53 22.85
N TYR A 81 12.18 -18.55 23.43
CA TYR A 81 10.74 -18.80 23.40
C TYR A 81 10.35 -19.75 24.53
N VAL A 82 9.06 -19.77 24.88
CA VAL A 82 8.54 -20.76 25.84
C VAL A 82 8.40 -22.10 25.12
N PRO A 83 9.14 -23.16 25.53
CA PRO A 83 9.07 -24.45 24.89
C PRO A 83 7.68 -25.07 25.08
N LEU A 84 7.13 -25.63 24.02
CA LEU A 84 5.85 -26.34 24.08
C LEU A 84 6.04 -27.69 24.77
N MET A 85 5.25 -27.95 25.80
CA MET A 85 5.23 -29.23 26.51
C MET A 85 4.04 -30.06 26.01
N THR A 86 4.25 -31.34 25.77
CA THR A 86 3.18 -32.29 25.48
C THR A 86 2.36 -32.55 26.74
N ALA A 87 1.18 -33.17 26.59
CA ALA A 87 0.36 -33.58 27.73
C ALA A 87 1.09 -34.55 28.70
N GLN A 88 2.13 -35.25 28.22
CA GLN A 88 2.98 -36.10 29.06
C GLN A 88 4.19 -35.37 29.66
N GLY A 89 4.33 -34.05 29.46
CA GLY A 89 5.43 -33.23 29.99
C GLY A 89 6.71 -33.25 29.15
N PHE A 90 6.74 -33.88 27.98
CA PHE A 90 7.90 -33.85 27.10
C PHE A 90 7.95 -32.53 26.31
N THR A 91 9.14 -31.96 26.14
CA THR A 91 9.31 -30.80 25.25
C THR A 91 9.16 -31.24 23.80
N MET A 92 8.32 -30.58 23.02
CA MET A 92 8.25 -30.77 21.57
C MET A 92 9.55 -30.26 20.94
N GLN A 93 10.40 -31.18 20.48
CA GLN A 93 11.69 -30.85 19.86
C GLN A 93 11.58 -30.95 18.34
N ILE A 94 11.57 -29.80 17.67
CA ILE A 94 11.72 -29.72 16.22
C ILE A 94 13.21 -29.70 15.88
N PRO A 95 13.67 -30.41 14.83
CA PRO A 95 15.07 -30.35 14.42
C PRO A 95 15.51 -28.91 14.12
N LYS A 96 16.69 -28.52 14.61
CA LYS A 96 17.22 -27.15 14.46
C LYS A 96 17.31 -26.68 13.00
N VAL A 97 17.50 -27.62 12.06
CA VAL A 97 17.53 -27.33 10.62
C VAL A 97 16.19 -26.79 10.10
N PHE A 98 15.06 -27.27 10.64
CA PHE A 98 13.73 -26.74 10.29
C PHE A 98 13.52 -25.34 10.84
N VAL A 99 13.96 -25.08 12.08
CA VAL A 99 13.88 -23.75 12.69
C VAL A 99 14.73 -22.75 11.91
N PHE A 100 15.94 -23.16 11.50
CA PHE A 100 16.80 -22.34 10.65
C PHE A 100 16.16 -22.08 9.28
N GLY A 101 15.57 -23.10 8.66
CA GLY A 101 14.85 -22.96 7.40
C GLY A 101 13.68 -21.98 7.51
N ASN A 102 12.89 -22.07 8.59
CA ASN A 102 11.78 -21.14 8.83
C ASN A 102 12.27 -19.71 9.11
N TRP A 103 13.34 -19.55 9.90
CA TRP A 103 13.99 -18.26 10.11
C TRP A 103 14.45 -17.65 8.79
N ALA A 104 15.16 -18.41 7.96
CA ALA A 104 15.64 -17.94 6.66
C ALA A 104 14.48 -17.58 5.72
N ALA A 105 13.42 -18.40 5.69
CA ALA A 105 12.23 -18.14 4.90
C ALA A 105 11.54 -16.83 5.31
N ILE A 106 11.37 -16.58 6.61
CA ILE A 106 10.77 -15.33 7.12
C ILE A 106 11.65 -14.14 6.76
N VAL A 107 12.98 -14.22 6.99
CA VAL A 107 13.91 -13.13 6.67
C VAL A 107 13.87 -12.78 5.18
N ILE A 108 13.98 -13.79 4.31
CA ILE A 108 13.93 -13.59 2.85
C ILE A 108 12.58 -12.99 2.45
N THR A 109 11.48 -13.50 3.00
CA THR A 109 10.14 -13.02 2.65
C THR A 109 9.91 -11.60 3.14
N VAL A 110 10.34 -11.24 4.36
CA VAL A 110 10.28 -9.87 4.85
C VAL A 110 11.02 -8.93 3.91
N VAL A 111 12.27 -9.25 3.56
CA VAL A 111 13.07 -8.38 2.68
C VAL A 111 12.43 -8.27 1.29
N PHE A 112 12.13 -9.39 0.66
CA PHE A 112 11.61 -9.42 -0.70
C PHE A 112 10.23 -8.78 -0.80
N LEU A 113 9.31 -9.17 0.08
CA LEU A 113 7.91 -8.76 0.01
C LEU A 113 7.74 -7.29 0.45
N SER A 114 8.56 -6.78 1.37
CA SER A 114 8.61 -5.35 1.68
C SER A 114 9.05 -4.50 0.50
N ILE A 115 10.13 -4.90 -0.18
CA ILE A 115 10.62 -4.17 -1.36
C ILE A 115 9.58 -4.23 -2.47
N TYR A 116 9.01 -5.40 -2.72
CA TYR A 116 7.98 -5.58 -3.74
C TYR A 116 6.75 -4.74 -3.44
N ALA A 117 6.19 -4.83 -2.23
CA ALA A 117 5.04 -4.04 -1.81
C ALA A 117 5.29 -2.54 -1.99
N ARG A 118 6.48 -2.07 -1.61
CA ARG A 118 6.88 -0.67 -1.79
C ARG A 118 6.89 -0.26 -3.26
N ARG A 119 7.51 -1.06 -4.12
CA ARG A 119 7.60 -0.79 -5.56
C ARG A 119 6.21 -0.71 -6.18
N THR A 120 5.35 -1.69 -5.87
CA THR A 120 3.97 -1.70 -6.35
C THR A 120 3.21 -0.44 -5.95
N THR A 121 3.34 0.01 -4.69
CA THR A 121 2.68 1.26 -4.26
C THR A 121 3.23 2.49 -5.00
N GLN A 122 4.53 2.54 -5.26
CA GLN A 122 5.14 3.65 -6.02
C GLN A 122 4.68 3.66 -7.48
N GLU A 123 4.62 2.50 -8.13
CA GLU A 123 4.10 2.34 -9.48
C GLU A 123 2.63 2.75 -9.58
N MET A 124 1.80 2.34 -8.62
CA MET A 124 0.40 2.75 -8.54
C MET A 124 0.25 4.26 -8.39
N ALA A 125 1.09 4.91 -7.58
CA ALA A 125 1.08 6.37 -7.44
C ALA A 125 1.44 7.08 -8.75
N THR A 126 2.51 6.64 -9.42
CA THR A 126 2.93 7.20 -10.72
C THR A 126 1.88 6.99 -11.81
N MET A 127 1.25 5.82 -11.85
CA MET A 127 0.15 5.55 -12.77
C MET A 127 -1.06 6.44 -12.48
N GLY A 128 -1.39 6.67 -11.21
CA GLY A 128 -2.44 7.59 -10.79
C GLY A 128 -2.19 9.02 -11.27
N ASP A 129 -0.96 9.52 -11.10
CA ASP A 129 -0.57 10.87 -11.57
C ASP A 129 -0.65 10.98 -13.10
N ALA A 130 -0.21 9.95 -13.83
CA ALA A 130 -0.31 9.92 -15.28
C ALA A 130 -1.77 9.90 -15.77
N LEU A 131 -2.64 9.09 -15.15
CA LEU A 131 -4.07 9.05 -15.44
C LEU A 131 -4.75 10.39 -15.15
N PHE A 132 -4.37 11.06 -14.07
CA PHE A 132 -4.89 12.38 -13.75
C PHE A 132 -4.46 13.42 -14.80
N ALA A 133 -3.21 13.38 -15.25
CA ALA A 133 -2.71 14.26 -16.30
C ALA A 133 -3.43 14.05 -17.64
N THR A 134 -3.70 12.80 -18.03
CA THR A 134 -4.45 12.50 -19.26
C THR A 134 -5.91 12.95 -19.19
N GLN A 135 -6.56 12.80 -18.03
CA GLN A 135 -7.91 13.33 -17.80
C GLN A 135 -7.95 14.86 -17.97
N ILE A 136 -6.95 15.57 -17.45
CA ILE A 136 -6.84 17.02 -17.66
C ILE A 136 -6.65 17.35 -19.14
N ALA A 137 -5.75 16.66 -19.84
CA ALA A 137 -5.49 16.92 -21.26
C ALA A 137 -6.74 16.68 -22.13
N LEU A 138 -7.43 15.55 -21.91
CA LEU A 138 -8.66 15.20 -22.63
C LEU A 138 -9.77 16.25 -22.38
N SER A 139 -9.93 16.71 -21.13
CA SER A 139 -10.91 17.74 -20.79
C SER A 139 -10.64 19.08 -21.50
N ARG A 140 -9.37 19.39 -21.79
CA ARG A 140 -8.99 20.59 -22.56
C ARG A 140 -9.29 20.43 -24.04
N GLU A 141 -8.99 19.26 -24.60
CA GLU A 141 -9.27 18.94 -26.00
C GLU A 141 -10.78 18.95 -26.30
N GLN A 142 -11.61 18.41 -25.39
CA GLN A 142 -13.07 18.48 -25.49
C GLN A 142 -13.56 19.93 -25.52
N LYS A 143 -13.08 20.79 -24.61
CA LYS A 143 -13.43 22.22 -24.60
C LYS A 143 -13.03 22.94 -25.89
N LEU A 144 -11.87 22.61 -26.46
CA LEU A 144 -11.42 23.18 -27.73
C LEU A 144 -12.26 22.68 -28.91
N THR A 145 -12.66 21.41 -28.89
CA THR A 145 -13.53 20.81 -29.91
C THR A 145 -14.92 21.44 -29.88
N ASP A 146 -15.49 21.65 -28.68
CA ASP A 146 -16.77 22.35 -28.51
C ASP A 146 -16.70 23.79 -29.03
N LEU A 147 -15.62 24.52 -28.72
CA LEU A 147 -15.39 25.85 -29.27
C LEU A 147 -15.24 25.82 -30.81
N GLY A 148 -14.48 24.86 -31.32
CA GLY A 148 -14.25 24.68 -32.75
C GLY A 148 -15.55 24.38 -33.51
N GLY A 149 -16.43 23.55 -32.93
CA GLY A 149 -17.76 23.28 -33.47
C GLY A 149 -18.64 24.53 -33.53
N VAL A 150 -18.63 25.34 -32.47
CA VAL A 150 -19.39 26.61 -32.42
C VAL A 150 -18.84 27.64 -33.41
N ILE A 151 -17.51 27.77 -33.53
CA ILE A 151 -16.87 28.68 -34.48
C ILE A 151 -17.13 28.24 -35.92
N ALA A 152 -17.04 26.93 -36.21
CA ALA A 152 -17.34 26.40 -37.54
C ALA A 152 -18.82 26.62 -37.92
N ALA A 153 -19.75 26.41 -36.99
CA ALA A 153 -21.16 26.71 -37.19
C ALA A 153 -21.40 28.21 -37.44
N ALA A 154 -20.80 29.09 -36.63
CA ALA A 154 -20.90 30.55 -36.80
C ALA A 154 -20.29 31.04 -38.13
N ALA A 155 -19.15 30.49 -38.55
CA ALA A 155 -18.52 30.81 -39.83
C ALA A 155 -19.38 30.34 -41.02
N HIS A 156 -20.06 29.21 -40.88
CA HIS A 156 -20.99 28.69 -41.89
C HIS A 156 -22.24 29.58 -41.99
N GLU A 157 -22.83 29.99 -40.86
CA GLU A 157 -23.99 30.90 -40.83
C GLU A 157 -23.68 32.32 -41.31
N LEU A 158 -22.44 32.80 -41.18
CA LEU A 158 -22.01 34.10 -41.71
C LEU A 158 -21.62 34.04 -43.19
N GLY A 159 -21.16 32.89 -43.69
CA GLY A 159 -20.75 32.70 -45.09
C GLY A 159 -21.92 32.76 -46.09
N THR A 160 -23.10 32.28 -45.71
CA THR A 160 -24.33 32.29 -46.53
C THR A 160 -24.89 33.70 -46.81
N PRO A 161 -25.06 34.60 -45.82
CA PRO A 161 -25.48 35.97 -46.09
C PRO A 161 -24.40 36.80 -46.80
N LEU A 162 -23.10 36.57 -46.52
CA LEU A 162 -22.03 37.31 -47.18
C LEU A 162 -21.89 36.94 -48.67
N ALA A 163 -22.03 35.66 -49.00
CA ALA A 163 -22.09 35.19 -50.39
C ALA A 163 -23.30 35.77 -51.13
N THR A 164 -24.44 35.89 -50.44
CA THR A 164 -25.65 36.50 -50.99
C THR A 164 -25.46 38.01 -51.24
N ILE A 165 -24.83 38.74 -50.32
CA ILE A 165 -24.50 40.17 -50.48
C ILE A 165 -23.49 40.38 -51.62
N LYS A 166 -22.51 39.48 -51.77
CA LYS A 166 -21.53 39.54 -52.87
C LYS A 166 -22.14 39.25 -54.24
N LEU A 167 -23.24 38.48 -54.27
CA LEU A 167 -24.01 38.20 -55.50
C LEU A 167 -24.98 39.33 -55.89
N THR A 168 -25.38 40.20 -54.95
CA THR A 168 -26.26 41.34 -55.22
C THR A 168 -25.53 42.67 -55.42
N ALA A 169 -24.26 42.75 -55.02
CA ALA A 169 -23.42 43.95 -55.16
C ALA A 169 -22.47 43.93 -56.38
N GLY A 170 -22.53 42.90 -57.23
CA GLY A 170 -21.84 42.81 -58.53
C GLY A 170 -22.83 42.72 -59.66
#